data_AF-A0A1F5ZZ42-F1
#
_entry.id   AF-A0A1F5ZZ42-F1
#
_cell.length_a   1.000
_cell.length_b   1.000
_cell.length_c   1.000
_cell.angle_alpha   90.00
_cell.angle_beta   90.00
_cell.angle_gamma   90.00
#
_symmetry.space_group_name_H-M   'P 1'
#
loop_
_entity.id
_entity.type
_entity.pdbx_description
1 polymer ?
#
loop_
_entity_poly.entity_id
_entity_poly.type
_entity_poly.pdbx_seq_one_letter_code
_entity_poly.pdbx_strand_id
1 'polypeptide(L)'
;MNTAMETIRLNITVPAEVLREVKQSTEKRGVSRFITEALVEKLDRVKRSKALKKMQTLPPAFPYITDSASYIRKIRKTDEKRMKRIGV
;
A
#
# COMPACT_ATOMS: atom_id res chain seq x y z
N MET A 1 26.53 0.14 5.13
CA MET A 1 26.11 -0.79 6.21
C MET A 1 25.39 -1.96 5.56
N ASN A 2 26.05 -3.12 5.46
CA ASN A 2 25.42 -4.36 4.98
C ASN A 2 24.86 -5.10 6.19
N THR A 3 23.61 -4.83 6.53
CA THR A 3 22.90 -5.63 7.53
C THR A 3 22.64 -6.98 6.89
N ALA A 4 23.45 -8.00 7.22
CA ALA A 4 23.15 -9.38 6.86
C ALA A 4 21.80 -9.71 7.50
N MET A 5 20.75 -9.86 6.68
CA MET A 5 19.45 -10.27 7.18
C MET A 5 19.57 -11.67 7.79
N GLU A 6 19.14 -11.83 9.04
CA GLU A 6 18.96 -13.16 9.61
C GLU A 6 17.96 -13.94 8.75
N THR A 7 18.40 -15.08 8.23
CA THR A 7 17.56 -15.96 7.41
C THR A 7 17.22 -17.22 8.20
N ILE A 8 15.93 -17.54 8.26
CA ILE A 8 15.44 -18.77 8.88
C ILE A 8 14.97 -19.70 7.75
N ARG A 9 15.44 -20.94 7.75
CA ARG A 9 14.97 -21.96 6.79
C ARG A 9 13.61 -22.48 7.24
N LEU A 10 12.65 -22.46 6.33
CA LEU A 10 11.29 -22.92 6.55
C LEU A 10 10.98 -24.08 5.61
N ASN A 11 10.48 -25.19 6.16
CA ASN A 11 9.93 -26.30 5.38
C ASN A 11 8.41 -26.15 5.33
N ILE A 12 7.86 -26.01 4.12
CA ILE A 12 6.42 -25.87 3.90
C ILE A 12 5.90 -26.97 2.96
N THR A 13 4.65 -27.36 3.16
CA THR A 13 3.93 -28.21 2.22
C THR A 13 3.05 -27.34 1.34
N VAL A 14 3.15 -27.53 0.03
CA VAL A 14 2.36 -26.80 -0.98
C VAL A 14 1.84 -27.80 -2.01
N PRO A 15 0.65 -27.56 -2.58
CA PRO A 15 0.13 -28.40 -3.66
C PRO A 15 1.10 -28.47 -4.83
N ALA A 16 1.22 -29.66 -5.43
CA ALA A 16 2.16 -29.90 -6.52
C ALA A 16 1.89 -29.01 -7.74
N GLU A 17 0.61 -28.72 -8.02
CA GLU A 17 0.17 -27.85 -9.11
C GLU A 17 0.70 -26.43 -8.95
N VAL A 18 0.54 -25.85 -7.76
CA VAL A 18 1.05 -24.51 -7.44
C VAL A 18 2.57 -24.46 -7.59
N LEU A 19 3.29 -25.48 -7.10
CA LEU A 19 4.74 -25.52 -7.24
C LEU A 19 5.18 -25.64 -8.71
N ARG A 20 4.41 -26.34 -9.56
CA ARG A 20 4.68 -26.42 -11.00
C ARG A 20 4.51 -25.06 -11.67
N GLU A 21 3.43 -24.35 -11.39
CA GLU A 21 3.19 -23.00 -11.92
C GLU A 21 4.29 -22.02 -11.52
N VAL A 22 4.71 -22.05 -10.25
CA VAL A 22 5.81 -21.21 -9.77
C VAL A 22 7.12 -21.55 -10.50
N LYS A 23 7.42 -22.85 -10.70
CA LYS A 23 8.63 -23.27 -11.43
C LYS A 23 8.59 -22.91 -12.91
N GLN A 24 7.41 -22.88 -13.54
CA GLN A 24 7.25 -22.43 -14.93
C GLN A 24 7.41 -20.91 -15.06
N SER A 25 6.99 -20.18 -14.03
CA SER A 25 7.04 -18.71 -13.99
C SER A 25 8.39 -18.15 -13.53
N THR A 26 9.31 -19.01 -13.09
CA THR A 26 10.60 -18.60 -12.52
C THR A 26 11.77 -19.32 -13.18
N GLU A 27 12.94 -18.68 -13.21
CA GLU A 27 14.16 -19.31 -13.69
C GLU A 27 14.61 -20.46 -12.75
N LYS A 28 15.56 -21.29 -13.20
CA LYS A 28 16.03 -22.53 -12.52
C LYS A 28 16.42 -22.39 -11.03
N ARG A 29 16.54 -21.18 -10.48
CA ARG A 29 16.84 -20.89 -9.05
C ARG A 29 15.96 -19.78 -8.44
N GLY A 30 14.88 -19.37 -9.11
CA GLY A 30 14.06 -18.22 -8.71
C GLY A 30 12.95 -18.50 -7.69
N VAL A 31 12.66 -19.77 -7.38
CA VAL A 31 11.49 -20.17 -6.57
C VAL A 31 11.49 -19.53 -5.18
N SER A 32 12.61 -19.57 -4.45
CA SER A 32 12.68 -18.99 -3.10
C SER A 32 12.48 -17.47 -3.12
N ARG A 33 13.04 -16.80 -4.14
CA ARG A 33 12.88 -15.36 -4.34
C ARG A 33 11.43 -15.02 -4.65
N PHE A 34 10.81 -15.74 -5.56
CA PHE A 34 9.39 -15.59 -5.91
C PHE A 34 8.49 -15.75 -4.69
N ILE A 35 8.70 -16.81 -3.89
CA ILE A 35 7.93 -17.03 -2.66
C ILE A 35 8.13 -15.89 -1.68
N THR A 36 9.36 -15.39 -1.54
CA THR A 36 9.66 -14.25 -0.65
C THR A 36 8.92 -12.99 -1.10
N GLU A 37 9.01 -12.65 -2.37
CA GLU A 37 8.33 -11.48 -2.96
C GLU A 37 6.80 -11.59 -2.80
N ALA A 38 6.22 -12.77 -3.08
CA ALA A 38 4.80 -13.02 -2.92
C ALA A 38 4.34 -12.91 -1.45
N LEU A 39 5.14 -13.39 -0.50
CA LEU A 39 4.85 -13.26 0.94
C LEU A 39 4.91 -11.80 1.39
N VAL A 40 5.92 -11.04 0.95
CA VAL A 40 6.03 -9.60 1.24
C VAL A 40 4.81 -8.85 0.71
N GLU A 41 4.45 -9.08 -0.55
CA GLU A 41 3.28 -8.45 -1.15
C GLU A 41 1.99 -8.78 -0.39
N LYS A 42 1.81 -10.05 0.00
CA LYS A 42 0.65 -10.50 0.78
C LYS A 42 0.60 -9.83 2.14
N LEU A 43 1.73 -9.75 2.85
CA LEU A 43 1.81 -9.07 4.15
C LEU A 43 1.45 -7.60 4.03
N ASP A 44 1.95 -6.91 3.01
CA ASP A 44 1.66 -5.50 2.79
C ASP A 44 0.20 -5.27 2.40
N ARG A 45 -0.40 -6.17 1.61
CA ARG A 45 -1.85 -6.14 1.33
C ARG A 45 -2.68 -6.35 2.60
N VAL A 46 -2.26 -7.24 3.49
CA VAL A 46 -2.92 -7.45 4.79
C VAL A 46 -2.79 -6.21 5.67
N LYS A 47 -1.61 -5.60 5.77
CA LYS A 47 -1.40 -4.34 6.52
C LYS A 47 -2.28 -3.22 5.97
N ARG A 48 -2.30 -3.02 4.65
CA ARG A 48 -3.13 -2.01 3.97
C ARG A 48 -4.62 -2.24 4.24
N SER A 49 -5.11 -3.46 4.08
CA SER A 49 -6.53 -3.75 4.32
C SER A 49 -6.93 -3.56 5.79
N LYS A 50 -6.06 -3.93 6.74
CA LYS A 50 -6.27 -3.64 8.17
C LYS A 50 -6.31 -2.13 8.44
N ALA A 51 -5.39 -1.36 7.83
CA ALA A 51 -5.36 0.09 7.97
C ALA A 51 -6.64 0.75 7.41
N LEU A 52 -7.09 0.34 6.22
CA LEU A 52 -8.33 0.84 5.60
C LEU A 52 -9.56 0.54 6.47
N LYS A 53 -9.68 -0.68 7.00
CA LYS A 53 -10.77 -1.03 7.91
C LYS A 53 -10.76 -0.16 9.17
N LYS A 54 -9.58 0.09 9.76
CA LYS A 54 -9.45 1.00 10.90
C LYS A 54 -9.84 2.43 10.53
N MET A 55 -9.42 2.93 9.37
CA MET A 55 -9.77 4.28 8.91
C MET A 55 -11.28 4.47 8.71
N GLN A 56 -11.99 3.45 8.22
CA GLN A 56 -13.46 3.50 8.09
C GLN A 56 -14.19 3.63 9.42
N THR A 57 -13.62 3.08 10.50
CA THR A 57 -14.20 3.18 11.84
C THR A 57 -13.85 4.48 12.58
N LEU A 58 -12.86 5.23 12.08
CA LEU A 58 -12.47 6.49 12.68
C LEU A 58 -13.48 7.58 12.31
N PRO A 59 -13.72 8.57 13.19
CA PRO A 59 -14.51 9.73 12.84
C PRO A 59 -13.88 10.45 11.64
N PRO A 60 -14.68 11.11 10.79
CA PRO A 60 -14.17 11.91 9.70
C PRO A 60 -13.20 12.97 10.25
N ALA A 61 -12.03 13.11 9.61
CA ALA A 61 -11.01 14.07 10.04
C ALA A 61 -11.53 15.51 10.07
N PHE A 62 -12.51 15.81 9.21
CA PHE A 62 -13.19 17.10 9.14
C PHE A 62 -14.69 16.90 9.34
N PRO A 63 -15.16 16.77 10.59
CA PRO A 63 -16.55 16.44 10.88
C PRO A 63 -17.53 17.56 10.47
N TYR A 64 -17.03 18.79 10.31
CA TYR A 64 -17.81 19.98 9.94
C TYR A 64 -17.93 20.18 8.43
N ILE A 65 -17.26 19.37 7.60
CA ILE A 65 -17.32 19.49 6.14
C ILE A 65 -18.37 18.49 5.63
N THR A 66 -19.55 19.01 5.32
CA THR A 66 -20.65 18.22 4.74
C THR A 66 -20.51 18.04 3.23
N ASP A 67 -20.06 19.07 2.52
CA ASP A 67 -19.77 19.04 1.08
C ASP A 67 -18.31 19.42 0.80
N SER A 68 -17.51 18.40 0.50
CA SER A 68 -16.09 18.55 0.20
C SER A 68 -15.84 19.35 -1.08
N ALA A 69 -16.71 19.24 -2.09
CA ALA A 69 -16.53 19.94 -3.36
C ALA A 69 -16.73 21.45 -3.19
N SER A 70 -17.79 21.86 -2.49
CA SER A 70 -18.03 23.27 -2.17
C SER A 70 -16.95 23.85 -1.25
N TYR A 71 -16.48 23.07 -0.27
CA TYR A 71 -15.40 23.48 0.63
C TYR A 71 -14.09 23.75 -0.14
N ILE A 72 -13.67 22.83 -1.02
CA ILE A 72 -12.46 22.99 -1.83
C ILE A 72 -12.61 24.18 -2.80
N ARG A 73 -13.78 24.36 -3.43
CA ARG A 73 -14.04 25.52 -4.29
C ARG A 73 -13.88 26.84 -3.53
N LYS A 74 -14.33 26.90 -2.27
CA LYS A 74 -14.18 28.09 -1.43
C LYS A 74 -12.70 28.38 -1.13
N ILE A 75 -11.92 27.37 -0.77
CA ILE A 75 -10.46 27.49 -0.54
C ILE A 75 -9.75 27.99 -1.79
N ARG A 76 -10.02 27.39 -2.97
CA ARG A 76 -9.40 27.80 -4.22
C ARG A 76 -9.70 29.26 -4.56
N LYS A 77 -10.95 29.70 -4.39
CA LYS A 77 -11.34 31.10 -4.60
C LYS A 77 -10.64 32.06 -3.64
N THR A 78 -10.44 31.66 -2.38
CA THR A 78 -9.70 32.49 -1.42
C THR A 78 -8.22 32.58 -1.77
N ASP A 79 -7.64 31.48 -2.22
CA ASP A 79 -6.24 31.41 -2.64
C ASP A 79 -6.02 32.22 -3.91
N GLU A 80 -6.88 32.11 -4.93
CA GLU A 80 -6.82 32.95 -6.14
C GLU A 80 -6.85 34.45 -5.82
N LYS A 81 -7.73 34.87 -4.88
CA LYS A 81 -7.77 36.27 -4.42
C LYS A 81 -6.50 36.66 -3.66
N ARG A 82 -5.84 35.72 -2.98
CA ARG A 82 -4.56 35.96 -2.32
C ARG A 82 -3.43 36.09 -3.34
N MET A 83 -3.36 35.19 -4.31
CA MET A 83 -2.36 35.20 -5.40
C MET A 83 -2.39 36.53 -6.16
N LYS A 84 -3.59 36.96 -6.57
CA LYS A 84 -3.78 38.27 -7.22
C LYS A 84 -3.32 39.46 -6.37
N ARG A 85 -3.41 39.38 -5.03
CA ARG A 85 -2.92 40.44 -4.13
C ARG A 85 -1.40 40.47 -4.01
N ILE A 86 -0.73 39.33 -4.16
CA ILE A 86 0.73 39.22 -4.08
C ILE A 86 1.41 39.31 -5.45
N GLY A 87 0.67 39.61 -6.51
CA GLY A 87 1.21 39.85 -7.85
C GLY A 87 1.60 38.58 -8.62
N VAL A 88 1.07 37.42 -8.22
CA VAL A 88 1.20 36.15 -8.94
C VAL A 88 -0.09 35.80 -9.66
#